data_AF-A0A9E4RRQ5-F1
#
_entry.id   AF-A0A9E4RRQ5-F1
#
_cell.length_a   1.000
_cell.length_b   1.000
_cell.length_c   1.000
_cell.angle_alpha   90.00
_cell.angle_beta   90.00
_cell.angle_gamma   90.00
#
_symmetry.space_group_name_H-M   'P 1'
#
loop_
_entity.id
_entity.type
_entity.pdbx_description
1 polymer ?
#
loop_
_entity_poly.entity_id
_entity_poly.type
_entity_poly.pdbx_seq_one_letter_code
_entity_poly.pdbx_strand_id
1 'polypeptide(L)'
;MMDLKFWLGEQGLTVRELAAELGVPLKTVQDWVYRGVVPSPSNQRKLDDFMPCRHHWVIDAANGHTSRGVCQLCNEVREFENSINANTWIPRKT
;
A
#
# COMPACT_ATOMS: atom_id res chain seq x y z
N MET A 1 -7.82 5.59 -1.27
CA MET A 1 -6.71 6.57 -1.33
C MET A 1 -6.32 6.90 0.10
N MET A 2 -5.08 6.65 0.47
CA MET A 2 -4.56 6.95 1.82
C MET A 2 -4.60 8.47 2.05
N ASP A 3 -5.18 8.93 3.16
CA ASP A 3 -5.08 10.33 3.56
C ASP A 3 -3.68 10.57 4.14
N LEU A 4 -2.83 11.23 3.35
CA LEU A 4 -1.43 11.50 3.70
C LEU A 4 -1.31 12.38 4.96
N LYS A 5 -2.27 13.28 5.20
CA LYS A 5 -2.27 14.15 6.38
C LYS A 5 -2.50 13.32 7.65
N PHE A 6 -3.49 12.42 7.60
CA PHE A 6 -3.78 11.55 8.73
C PHE A 6 -2.60 10.61 9.00
N TRP A 7 -2.04 10.00 7.96
CA TRP A 7 -0.91 9.08 8.10
C TRP A 7 0.32 9.74 8.73
N LEU A 8 0.66 10.98 8.31
CA LEU A 8 1.75 11.75 8.93
C LEU A 8 1.53 11.95 10.44
N GLY A 9 0.28 12.25 10.83
CA GLY A 9 -0.10 12.39 12.24
C GLY A 9 0.11 11.10 13.04
N GLU A 10 -0.32 9.95 12.51
CA GLU A 10 -0.14 8.65 13.15
C GLU A 10 1.34 8.25 13.30
N GLN A 11 2.19 8.65 12.35
CA GLN A 11 3.64 8.40 12.43
C GLN A 11 4.40 9.46 13.24
N GLY A 12 3.74 10.54 13.69
CA GLY A 12 4.40 11.65 14.36
C GLY A 12 5.37 12.44 13.46
N LEU A 13 5.19 12.36 12.13
CA LEU A 13 6.06 12.99 11.14
C LEU A 13 5.49 14.34 10.68
N THR A 14 6.38 15.30 10.47
CA THR A 14 6.05 16.58 9.85
C THR A 14 6.17 16.52 8.32
N VAL A 15 5.49 17.44 7.63
CA VAL A 15 5.62 17.62 6.17
C VAL A 15 7.06 17.91 5.75
N ARG A 16 7.84 18.58 6.61
CA ARG A 16 9.25 18.90 6.35
C ARG A 16 10.14 17.67 6.41
N GLU A 17 9.95 16.83 7.42
CA GLU A 17 10.68 15.56 7.54
C GLU A 17 10.36 14.65 6.35
N LEU A 18 9.08 14.51 5.99
CA LEU A 18 8.71 13.74 4.80
C LEU A 18 9.37 14.28 3.52
N ALA A 19 9.42 15.61 3.34
CA ALA A 19 10.07 16.20 2.18
C ALA A 19 11.58 15.88 2.12
N ALA A 20 12.24 15.90 3.28
CA ALA A 20 13.66 15.55 3.41
C ALA A 20 13.90 14.07 3.10
N GLU A 21 13.11 13.17 3.69
CA GLU A 21 13.21 11.72 3.49
C GLU A 21 13.00 11.33 2.02
N LEU A 22 12.00 11.92 1.36
CA LEU A 22 11.73 11.64 -0.05
C LEU A 22 12.70 12.34 -1.01
N GLY A 23 13.51 13.28 -0.52
CA GLY A 23 14.35 14.16 -1.35
C GLY A 23 13.52 14.91 -2.39
N VAL A 24 12.40 15.51 -1.98
CA VAL A 24 11.52 16.34 -2.84
C VAL A 24 11.35 17.74 -2.22
N PRO A 25 11.04 18.78 -3.02
CA PRO A 25 10.82 20.11 -2.47
C PRO A 25 9.68 20.13 -1.43
N LEU A 26 9.86 20.90 -0.34
CA LEU A 26 8.85 21.04 0.71
C LEU A 26 7.46 21.40 0.16
N LYS A 27 7.42 22.32 -0.82
CA LYS A 27 6.19 22.78 -1.46
C LYS A 27 5.43 21.63 -2.14
N THR A 28 6.15 20.67 -2.71
CA THR A 28 5.58 19.49 -3.36
C THR A 28 4.81 18.64 -2.35
N VAL A 29 5.39 18.36 -1.18
CA VAL A 29 4.69 17.59 -0.13
C VAL A 29 3.52 18.38 0.45
N GLN A 30 3.67 19.70 0.65
CA GLN A 30 2.56 20.56 1.08
C GLN A 30 1.37 20.52 0.11
N ASP A 31 1.64 20.48 -1.20
CA ASP A 31 0.59 20.38 -2.21
C ASP A 31 -0.15 19.04 -2.15
N TRP A 32 0.55 17.95 -1.89
CA TRP A 32 -0.08 16.64 -1.69
C TRP A 32 -0.95 16.61 -0.44
N VAL A 33 -0.41 17.08 0.70
CA VAL A 33 -1.05 16.98 2.01
C VAL A 33 -2.22 17.95 2.16
N TYR A 34 -2.08 19.20 1.69
CA TYR A 34 -3.05 20.26 1.97
C TYR A 34 -3.91 20.66 0.78
N ARG A 35 -3.45 20.40 -0.45
CA ARG A 35 -4.16 20.79 -1.67
C ARG A 35 -4.70 19.60 -2.47
N GLY A 36 -4.46 18.37 -2.00
CA GLY A 36 -4.93 17.14 -2.66
C GLY A 36 -4.33 16.95 -4.05
N VAL A 37 -3.17 17.56 -4.34
CA VAL A 37 -2.49 17.38 -5.62
C VAL A 37 -2.01 15.95 -5.71
N VAL A 38 -2.37 15.26 -6.80
CA VAL A 38 -1.93 13.88 -7.04
C VAL A 38 -0.43 13.89 -7.39
N PRO A 39 0.41 13.06 -6.72
CA PRO A 39 1.82 12.93 -7.05
C PRO A 39 2.03 12.48 -8.51
N SER A 40 3.10 12.96 -9.15
CA SER A 40 3.55 12.39 -10.43
C SER A 40 3.99 10.94 -10.24
N PRO A 41 4.03 10.10 -11.30
CA PRO A 41 4.42 8.69 -11.16
C PRO A 41 5.79 8.46 -10.49
N SER A 42 6.76 9.34 -10.76
CA SER A 42 8.08 9.27 -10.12
C SER A 42 8.04 9.58 -8.62
N ASN A 43 7.21 10.53 -8.22
CA ASN A 43 7.03 10.87 -6.81
C ASN A 43 6.12 9.87 -6.08
N GLN A 44 5.17 9.26 -6.79
CA GLN A 44 4.35 8.18 -6.26
C GLN A 44 5.23 6.99 -5.86
N ARG A 45 6.18 6.58 -6.72
CA ARG A 45 7.14 5.52 -6.36
C ARG A 45 7.92 5.83 -5.09
N LYS A 46 8.38 7.07 -4.93
CA LYS A 46 9.07 7.49 -3.69
C LYS A 46 8.18 7.34 -2.45
N LEU A 47 6.90 7.70 -2.56
CA LEU A 47 5.93 7.51 -1.47
C LEU A 47 5.68 6.02 -1.20
N ASP A 48 5.55 5.20 -2.24
CA ASP A 48 5.31 3.76 -2.13
C ASP A 48 6.50 3.04 -1.48
N ASP A 49 7.74 3.46 -1.81
CA ASP A 49 8.97 2.94 -1.20
C ASP A 49 9.11 3.38 0.26
N PHE A 50 8.76 4.63 0.59
CA PHE A 50 8.81 5.17 1.95
C PHE A 50 7.70 4.60 2.85
N MET A 51 6.52 4.34 2.27
CA MET A 51 5.33 3.87 2.96
C MET A 51 4.76 2.65 2.24
N PRO A 52 5.42 1.48 2.35
CA PRO A 52 4.97 0.28 1.66
C PRO A 52 3.54 -0.06 2.09
N CYS A 53 2.69 -0.37 1.12
CA CYS A 53 1.29 -0.66 1.37
C CYS A 53 1.16 -1.91 2.24
N ARG A 54 0.52 -1.78 3.41
CA ARG A 54 0.06 -2.92 4.20
C ARG A 54 -1.25 -3.41 3.60
N HIS A 55 -1.14 -4.24 2.57
CA HIS A 55 -2.29 -4.56 1.75
C HIS A 55 -3.46 -5.14 2.55
N HIS A 56 -4.59 -4.44 2.53
CA HIS A 56 -5.88 -4.97 2.95
C HIS A 56 -6.61 -5.50 1.71
N TRP A 57 -6.48 -6.80 1.47
CA TRP A 57 -7.07 -7.48 0.33
C TRP A 57 -8.54 -7.77 0.58
N VAL A 58 -9.40 -7.29 -0.33
CA VAL A 58 -10.77 -7.76 -0.47
C VAL A 58 -10.78 -8.74 -1.63
N ILE A 59 -11.04 -10.01 -1.33
CA ILE A 59 -10.97 -11.12 -2.29
C ILE A 59 -12.41 -11.51 -2.66
N ASP A 60 -12.66 -11.62 -3.96
CA ASP A 60 -13.95 -12.03 -4.51
C ASP A 60 -14.33 -13.45 -4.03
N ALA A 61 -15.63 -13.76 -4.05
CA ALA A 61 -16.11 -15.11 -3.74
C ALA A 61 -15.50 -16.14 -4.68
N ALA A 62 -15.19 -17.33 -4.14
CA ALA A 62 -14.55 -18.39 -4.91
C ALA A 62 -15.43 -18.86 -6.08
N ASN A 63 -14.92 -18.66 -7.30
CA ASN A 63 -15.57 -19.11 -8.54
C ASN A 63 -14.54 -19.71 -9.52
N GLY A 64 -13.69 -20.61 -9.01
CA GLY A 64 -12.61 -21.22 -9.79
C GLY A 64 -11.38 -21.57 -8.94
N HIS A 65 -10.27 -21.84 -9.61
CA HIS A 65 -8.99 -22.14 -8.95
C HIS A 65 -8.40 -20.93 -8.22
N THR A 66 -8.56 -19.74 -8.80
CA THR A 66 -8.14 -18.47 -8.22
C THR A 66 -9.34 -17.55 -7.99
N SER A 67 -9.17 -16.61 -7.07
CA SER A 67 -10.08 -15.48 -6.84
C SER A 67 -9.32 -14.18 -7.03
N ARG A 68 -9.97 -13.20 -7.65
CA ARG A 68 -9.42 -11.86 -7.79
C ARG A 68 -9.50 -11.14 -6.45
N GLY A 69 -8.40 -10.54 -6.02
CA GLY A 69 -8.35 -9.65 -4.87
C GLY A 69 -7.95 -8.24 -5.26
N VAL A 70 -8.60 -7.25 -4.65
CA VAL A 70 -8.28 -5.83 -4.81
C VAL A 70 -7.89 -5.25 -3.45
N CYS A 71 -6.74 -4.58 -3.38
CA CYS A 71 -6.34 -3.90 -2.17
C CYS A 71 -7.16 -2.62 -1.97
N GLN A 72 -7.83 -2.45 -0.84
CA GLN A 72 -8.64 -1.26 -0.55
C GLN A 72 -7.81 0.03 -0.35
N LEU A 73 -6.50 -0.11 -0.14
CA LEU A 73 -5.62 1.03 0.16
C LEU A 73 -4.96 1.57 -1.11
N CYS A 74 -4.28 0.71 -1.87
CA CYS A 74 -3.51 1.07 -3.06
C CYS A 74 -4.16 0.62 -4.39
N ASN A 75 -5.28 -0.11 -4.33
CA ASN A 75 -6.01 -0.57 -5.50
C ASN A 75 -5.23 -1.55 -6.40
N GLU A 76 -4.14 -2.13 -5.90
CA GLU A 76 -3.46 -3.26 -6.56
C GLU A 76 -4.44 -4.41 -6.75
N VAL A 77 -4.34 -5.10 -7.88
CA VAL A 77 -5.13 -6.28 -8.20
C VAL A 77 -4.19 -7.48 -8.26
N ARG A 78 -4.56 -8.56 -7.56
CA ARG A 78 -3.79 -9.79 -7.50
C ARG A 78 -4.73 -11.00 -7.53
N GLU A 79 -4.27 -12.12 -8.08
CA GLU A 79 -4.98 -13.40 -7.99
C GLU A 79 -4.53 -14.19 -6.75
N PHE A 80 -5.48 -14.83 -6.07
CA PHE A 80 -5.27 -15.64 -4.89
C PHE A 80 -5.75 -17.06 -5.15
N GLU A 81 -4.93 -18.07 -4.86
CA GLU A 81 -5.33 -19.47 -4.96
C GLU A 81 -6.38 -19.82 -3.89
N ASN A 82 -7.45 -20.51 -4.29
CA ASN A 82 -8.52 -20.93 -3.38
C ASN A 82 -8.22 -22.25 -2.65
N SER A 83 -7.11 -22.91 -3.00
CA SER A 83 -6.73 -24.22 -2.46
C SER A 83 -5.23 -24.28 -2.23
N ILE A 84 -4.81 -24.95 -1.16
CA ILE A 84 -3.41 -25.31 -0.95
C ILE A 84 -3.09 -26.65 -1.64
N ASN A 85 -1.86 -26.82 -2.14
CA ASN A 85 -1.42 -28.11 -2.67
C ASN A 85 -1.33 -29.14 -1.51
N ALA A 86 -1.81 -30.37 -1.74
CA ALA A 86 -1.89 -31.43 -0.73
C ALA A 86 -0.53 -31.75 -0.07
N ASN A 87 0.59 -31.49 -0.76
CA ASN A 87 1.94 -31.74 -0.23
C ASN A 87 2.38 -30.76 0.87
N THR A 88 1.63 -29.70 1.14
CA THR A 88 1.99 -28.65 2.12
C THR A 88 1.57 -29.02 3.55
N TRP A 89 0.74 -30.05 3.72
CA TRP A 89 0.24 -30.51 5.02
C TRP A 89 1.06 -31.68 5.56
N ILE A 90 2.37 -31.48 5.74
CA ILE A 90 3.20 -32.44 6.49
C ILE A 90 3.18 -31.99 7.95
N PRO A 91 2.39 -32.62 8.84
CA PRO A 91 2.53 -32.35 10.26
C PRO A 91 3.97 -32.69 10.66
N ARG A 92 4.68 -31.74 11.29
CA ARG A 92 5.98 -32.02 11.90
C ARG A 92 5.76 -33.16 12.90
N LYS A 93 6.35 -34.33 12.63
CA LYS A 93 6.42 -35.41 13.62
C LYS A 93 7.31 -34.89 14.76
N THR A 94 6.70 -34.62 15.91
CA THR A 94 7.37 -34.47 17.22
C THR A 94 7.91 -35.81 17.67
#